data_AF-A0A430AHU0-F1
#
_entry.id   AF-A0A430AHU0-F1
#
_cell.length_a   1.000
_cell.length_b   1.000
_cell.length_c   1.000
_cell.angle_alpha   90.00
_cell.angle_beta   90.00
_cell.angle_gamma   90.00
#
_symmetry.space_group_name_H-M   'P 1'
#
loop_
_entity.id
_entity.type
_entity.pdbx_description
1 polymer ?
#
loop_
_entity_poly.entity_id
_entity_poly.type
_entity_poly.pdbx_seq_one_letter_code
_entity_poly.pdbx_strand_id
1 'polypeptide(L)'
;MSALALASGLMLLLPSKFLAKLHLTSFINKYGFIIGLVFVVSLAILIVTLLIQTFNFVSNKRKMKWFYKTAEKRLRKLSPYEICIVLSLFENENYTNLLPINDGAVKKIENEIIIGKVTTLYMISNLNTAKIPYLLQPWVVNELKEKPDLLTFFESSAKEFIKNENNKQLVYDSLIRPPDYF
;
A
#
# COMPACT_ATOMS: atom_id res chain seq x y z
N MET A 1 0.95 16.51 23.20
CA MET A 1 1.61 17.79 22.87
C MET A 1 0.60 18.87 22.49
N SER A 2 -0.32 18.62 21.55
CA SER A 2 -1.33 19.61 21.13
C SER A 2 -2.20 20.14 22.26
N ALA A 3 -2.68 19.26 23.15
CA ALA A 3 -3.47 19.66 24.32
C ALA A 3 -2.68 20.53 25.33
N LEU A 4 -1.38 20.26 25.50
CA LEU A 4 -0.50 21.04 26.39
C LEU A 4 -0.24 22.43 25.81
N ALA A 5 0.06 22.53 24.50
CA ALA A 5 0.23 23.81 23.83
C ALA A 5 -1.08 24.63 23.85
N LEU A 6 -2.23 23.99 23.62
CA LEU A 6 -3.53 24.66 23.69
C LEU A 6 -3.87 25.12 25.10
N ALA A 7 -3.73 24.27 26.12
CA ALA A 7 -4.06 24.63 27.50
C ALA A 7 -3.15 25.72 28.06
N SER A 8 -1.83 25.60 27.85
CA SER A 8 -0.87 26.62 28.31
C SER A 8 -0.98 27.91 27.51
N GLY A 9 -1.24 27.84 26.20
CA GLY A 9 -1.50 29.02 25.35
C GLY A 9 -2.78 29.75 25.73
N LEU A 10 -3.87 29.02 26.01
CA LEU A 10 -5.11 29.59 26.51
C LEU A 10 -4.89 30.26 27.88
N MET A 11 -4.13 29.65 28.79
CA MET A 11 -3.81 30.27 30.09
C MET A 11 -3.03 31.58 29.95
N LEU A 12 -2.13 31.70 28.97
CA LEU A 12 -1.29 32.90 28.76
C LEU A 12 -1.95 34.00 27.95
N LEU A 13 -2.75 33.64 26.93
CA LEU A 13 -3.30 34.60 25.95
C LEU A 13 -4.74 35.02 26.26
N LEU A 14 -5.41 34.43 27.26
CA LEU A 14 -6.78 34.81 27.62
C LEU A 14 -6.84 36.18 28.33
N PRO A 15 -7.88 37.00 28.04
CA PRO A 15 -8.12 38.23 28.77
C PRO A 15 -8.39 37.97 30.26
N SER A 16 -7.96 38.90 31.12
CA SER A 16 -8.07 38.82 32.59
C SER A 16 -9.50 38.55 33.09
N LYS A 17 -10.53 39.05 32.39
CA LYS A 17 -11.95 38.82 32.71
C LYS A 17 -12.34 37.33 32.63
N PHE A 18 -11.78 36.58 31.68
CA PHE A 18 -12.05 35.14 31.54
C PHE A 18 -11.24 34.32 32.55
N LEU A 19 -9.98 34.69 32.80
CA LEU A 19 -9.14 34.05 33.79
C LEU A 19 -9.70 34.18 35.22
N ALA A 20 -10.31 35.32 35.54
CA ALA A 20 -10.98 35.55 36.81
C ALA A 20 -12.20 34.63 36.99
N LYS A 21 -12.98 34.40 35.92
CA LYS A 21 -14.15 33.50 35.93
C LYS A 21 -13.76 32.03 36.12
N LEU A 22 -12.53 31.67 35.76
CA LEU A 22 -11.96 30.33 35.93
C LEU A 22 -11.13 30.18 37.21
N HIS A 23 -11.05 31.23 38.05
CA HIS A 23 -10.23 31.28 39.27
C HIS A 23 -8.73 30.99 39.04
N LEU A 24 -8.19 31.29 37.84
CA LEU A 24 -6.81 30.98 37.45
C LEU A 24 -5.82 32.15 37.63
N THR A 25 -6.31 33.34 37.99
CA THR A 25 -5.51 34.58 38.07
C THR A 25 -4.37 34.51 39.08
N SER A 26 -4.60 33.96 40.26
CA SER A 26 -3.57 33.79 41.30
C SER A 26 -2.51 32.76 40.92
N PHE A 27 -2.91 31.69 40.21
CA PHE A 27 -2.02 30.63 39.76
C PHE A 27 -1.08 31.11 38.64
N ILE A 28 -1.62 31.86 37.67
CA ILE A 28 -0.83 32.43 36.56
C ILE A 28 0.15 33.48 37.08
N ASN A 29 -0.25 34.32 38.04
CA ASN A 29 0.67 35.29 38.63
C ASN A 29 1.85 34.62 39.37
N LYS A 30 1.66 33.43 39.95
CA LYS A 30 2.70 32.68 40.66
C LYS A 30 3.58 31.83 39.74
N TYR A 31 3.00 31.20 38.71
CA TYR A 31 3.68 30.21 37.87
C TYR A 31 3.78 30.61 36.39
N GLY A 32 3.42 31.84 36.03
CA GLY A 32 3.32 32.31 34.65
C GLY A 32 4.60 32.11 33.83
N PHE A 33 5.77 32.25 34.45
CA PHE A 33 7.05 31.97 33.79
C PHE A 33 7.21 30.48 33.41
N ILE A 34 6.87 29.56 34.32
CA ILE A 34 6.94 28.11 34.08
C ILE A 34 5.93 27.71 33.01
N ILE A 35 4.69 28.24 33.08
CA ILE A 35 3.64 27.99 32.09
C ILE A 35 4.08 28.50 30.72
N GLY A 36 4.74 29.68 30.66
CA GLY A 36 5.34 30.25 29.45
C GLY A 36 6.39 29.33 28.83
N LEU A 37 7.31 28.81 29.63
CA LEU A 37 8.35 27.90 29.14
C LEU A 37 7.77 26.59 28.61
N VAL A 38 6.80 26.00 29.32
CA VAL A 38 6.08 24.80 28.87
C VAL A 38 5.31 25.06 27.58
N PHE A 39 4.67 26.23 27.44
CA PHE A 39 3.96 26.63 26.23
C PHE A 39 4.90 26.73 25.04
N VAL A 40 6.03 27.43 25.17
CA VAL A 40 7.00 27.62 24.08
C VAL A 40 7.54 26.27 23.60
N VAL A 41 7.95 25.40 24.52
CA VAL A 41 8.46 24.06 24.16
C VAL A 41 7.36 23.22 23.50
N SER A 42 6.15 23.21 24.06
CA SER A 42 5.02 22.44 23.50
C SER A 42 4.62 22.95 22.12
N LEU A 43 4.65 24.27 21.91
CA LEU A 43 4.33 24.92 20.64
C LEU A 43 5.39 24.59 19.58
N ALA A 44 6.68 24.62 19.93
CA ALA A 44 7.76 24.24 19.02
C ALA A 44 7.60 22.79 18.52
N ILE A 45 7.32 21.84 19.44
CA ILE A 45 7.08 20.43 19.08
C ILE A 45 5.81 20.30 18.21
N LEU A 46 4.75 21.04 18.54
CA LEU A 46 3.52 21.04 17.76
C LEU A 46 3.75 21.52 16.33
N ILE A 47 4.52 22.60 16.14
CA ILE A 47 4.83 23.14 14.80
C ILE A 47 5.61 22.10 13.99
N VAL A 48 6.65 21.49 14.56
CA VAL A 48 7.47 20.48 13.86
C VAL A 48 6.63 19.27 13.46
N THR A 49 5.79 18.75 14.37
CA THR A 49 4.91 17.61 14.07
C THR A 49 3.88 17.93 12.99
N LEU A 50 3.31 19.15 13.01
CA LEU A 50 2.35 19.60 12.00
C LEU A 50 3.01 19.75 10.61
N LEU A 51 4.24 20.27 10.55
CA LEU A 51 5.01 20.34 9.31
C LEU A 51 5.29 18.95 8.73
N ILE A 52 5.76 18.00 9.54
CA ILE A 52 6.03 16.63 9.12
C ILE A 52 4.75 15.96 8.60
N GLN A 53 3.63 16.11 9.32
CA GLN A 53 2.36 15.53 8.94
C GLN A 53 1.84 16.11 7.61
N THR A 54 1.92 17.42 7.45
CA THR A 54 1.51 18.11 6.22
C THR A 54 2.37 17.68 5.03
N PHE A 55 3.69 17.61 5.23
CA PHE A 55 4.61 17.15 4.19
C PHE A 55 4.33 15.69 3.80
N ASN A 56 4.15 14.81 4.76
CA ASN A 56 3.83 13.40 4.52
C ASN A 56 2.49 13.23 3.80
N PHE A 57 1.48 14.01 4.17
CA PHE A 57 0.18 13.99 3.51
C PHE A 57 0.27 14.39 2.03
N VAL A 58 0.95 15.51 1.75
CA VAL A 58 1.15 15.99 0.37
C VAL A 58 1.99 15.01 -0.44
N SER A 59 3.09 14.51 0.15
CA SER A 59 3.97 13.53 -0.48
C SER A 59 3.23 12.24 -0.81
N ASN A 60 2.44 11.70 0.12
CA ASN A 60 1.69 10.47 -0.10
C ASN A 60 0.63 10.64 -1.21
N LYS A 61 -0.07 11.78 -1.23
CA LYS A 61 -1.04 12.09 -2.30
C LYS A 61 -0.38 12.21 -3.68
N ARG A 62 0.82 12.81 -3.75
CA ARG A 62 1.60 12.90 -5.00
C ARG A 62 2.10 11.51 -5.44
N LYS A 63 2.64 10.71 -4.52
CA LYS A 63 3.10 9.34 -4.80
C LYS A 63 1.97 8.48 -5.34
N MET A 64 0.79 8.54 -4.73
CA MET A 64 -0.39 7.81 -5.19
C MET A 64 -0.80 8.22 -6.61
N LYS A 65 -0.88 9.53 -6.89
CA LYS A 65 -1.17 10.01 -8.25
C LYS A 65 -0.14 9.53 -9.28
N TRP A 66 1.14 9.55 -8.92
CA TRP A 66 2.22 9.09 -9.80
C TRP A 66 2.18 7.58 -10.02
N PHE A 67 1.80 6.80 -9.00
CA PHE A 67 1.60 5.35 -9.08
C PHE A 67 0.57 4.98 -10.15
N TYR A 68 -0.62 5.59 -10.12
CA TYR A 68 -1.66 5.36 -11.13
C TYR A 68 -1.25 5.86 -12.52
N LYS A 69 -0.62 7.04 -12.62
CA LYS A 69 -0.13 7.56 -13.91
C LYS A 69 0.89 6.63 -14.59
N THR A 70 1.66 5.88 -13.80
CA THR A 70 2.69 4.96 -14.29
C THR A 70 2.21 3.50 -14.29
N ALA A 71 0.93 3.23 -13.98
CA ALA A 71 0.39 1.87 -13.88
C ALA A 71 0.52 1.11 -15.21
N GLU A 72 -0.04 1.66 -16.29
CA GLU A 72 0.04 1.05 -17.62
C GLU A 72 1.48 0.80 -18.07
N LYS A 73 2.39 1.77 -17.87
CA LYS A 73 3.81 1.61 -18.25
C LYS A 73 4.47 0.46 -17.48
N ARG A 74 4.07 0.21 -16.23
CA ARG A 74 4.58 -0.92 -15.45
C ARG A 74 3.99 -2.23 -15.96
N LEU A 75 2.67 -2.27 -16.19
CA LEU A 75 1.99 -3.46 -16.73
C LEU A 75 2.52 -3.88 -18.11
N ARG A 76 2.84 -2.91 -18.99
CA ARG A 76 3.44 -3.20 -20.31
C ARG A 76 4.89 -3.68 -20.26
N LYS A 77 5.59 -3.52 -19.13
CA LYS A 77 6.97 -3.98 -18.93
C LYS A 77 7.06 -5.41 -18.40
N LEU A 78 5.92 -6.04 -18.10
CA LEU A 78 5.89 -7.41 -17.65
C LEU A 78 6.43 -8.34 -18.72
N SER A 79 7.13 -9.38 -18.28
CA SER A 79 7.54 -10.46 -19.18
C SER A 79 6.31 -11.25 -19.65
N PRO A 80 6.39 -11.96 -20.79
CA PRO A 80 5.24 -12.72 -21.28
C PRO A 80 4.77 -13.81 -20.28
N TYR A 81 5.67 -14.38 -19.49
CA TYR A 81 5.31 -15.30 -18.41
C TYR A 81 4.57 -14.59 -17.25
N GLU A 82 5.03 -13.41 -16.84
CA GLU A 82 4.34 -12.58 -15.84
C GLU A 82 2.94 -12.17 -16.31
N ILE A 83 2.79 -11.86 -17.60
CA ILE A 83 1.50 -11.61 -18.23
C ILE A 83 0.58 -12.83 -18.12
N CYS A 84 1.10 -14.04 -18.36
CA CYS A 84 0.31 -15.28 -18.20
C CYS A 84 -0.17 -15.46 -16.75
N ILE A 85 0.68 -15.15 -15.75
CA ILE A 85 0.29 -15.20 -14.34
C ILE A 85 -0.86 -14.22 -14.08
N VAL A 86 -0.73 -12.96 -14.52
CA VAL A 86 -1.76 -11.92 -14.32
C VAL A 86 -3.07 -12.30 -15.01
N LEU A 87 -3.03 -12.81 -16.25
CA LEU A 87 -4.23 -13.26 -16.95
C LEU A 87 -4.90 -14.43 -16.23
N SER A 88 -4.12 -15.41 -15.74
CA SER A 88 -4.69 -16.56 -15.00
C SER A 88 -5.45 -16.13 -13.74
N LEU A 89 -5.03 -15.03 -13.11
CA LEU A 89 -5.75 -14.43 -12.00
C LEU A 89 -6.97 -13.66 -12.49
N PHE A 90 -6.81 -12.85 -13.54
CA PHE A 90 -7.85 -11.96 -14.07
C PHE A 90 -9.07 -12.73 -14.61
N GLU A 91 -8.87 -13.92 -15.17
CA GLU A 91 -9.92 -14.79 -15.72
C GLU A 91 -10.82 -15.42 -14.63
N ASN A 92 -10.32 -15.55 -13.40
CA ASN A 92 -11.11 -16.08 -12.27
C ASN A 92 -12.04 -15.01 -11.69
N GLU A 93 -13.28 -15.40 -11.34
CA GLU A 93 -14.30 -14.47 -10.82
C GLU A 93 -13.85 -13.71 -9.56
N ASN A 94 -13.06 -14.37 -8.70
CA ASN A 94 -12.52 -13.80 -7.46
C ASN A 94 -11.10 -13.24 -7.60
N TYR A 95 -10.60 -13.14 -8.84
CA TYR A 95 -9.25 -12.68 -9.17
C TYR A 95 -8.10 -13.40 -8.46
N THR A 96 -8.32 -14.64 -8.03
CA THR A 96 -7.40 -15.41 -7.19
C THR A 96 -6.96 -16.70 -7.88
N ASN A 97 -5.70 -17.10 -7.72
CA ASN A 97 -5.17 -18.38 -8.20
C ASN A 97 -4.03 -18.88 -7.29
N LEU A 98 -3.77 -20.18 -7.31
CA LEU A 98 -2.66 -20.80 -6.58
C LEU A 98 -1.36 -20.63 -7.36
N LEU A 99 -0.41 -19.87 -6.80
CA LEU A 99 0.87 -19.60 -7.45
C LEU A 99 2.05 -20.21 -6.67
N PRO A 100 3.11 -20.66 -7.39
CA PRO A 100 4.30 -21.22 -6.77
C PRO A 100 5.08 -20.18 -5.95
N ILE A 101 5.40 -20.51 -4.69
CA ILE A 101 6.08 -19.57 -3.77
C ILE A 101 7.56 -19.35 -4.11
N ASN A 102 8.17 -20.29 -4.82
CA ASN A 102 9.59 -20.27 -5.16
C ASN A 102 9.87 -19.63 -6.52
N ASP A 103 8.82 -19.22 -7.24
CA ASP A 103 8.93 -18.63 -8.56
C ASP A 103 9.38 -17.16 -8.48
N GLY A 104 10.46 -16.84 -9.21
CA GLY A 104 11.02 -15.50 -9.28
C GLY A 104 10.08 -14.48 -9.93
N ALA A 105 9.28 -14.89 -10.92
CA ALA A 105 8.29 -14.02 -11.55
C ALA A 105 7.20 -13.65 -10.56
N VAL A 106 6.68 -14.62 -9.80
CA VAL A 106 5.67 -14.42 -8.74
C VAL A 106 6.20 -13.45 -7.69
N LYS A 107 7.43 -13.68 -7.18
CA LYS A 107 8.07 -12.77 -6.21
C LYS A 107 8.25 -11.36 -6.75
N LYS A 108 8.62 -11.21 -8.02
CA LYS A 108 8.79 -9.90 -8.66
C LYS A 108 7.46 -9.14 -8.72
N ILE A 109 6.41 -9.76 -9.25
CA ILE A 109 5.10 -9.08 -9.38
C ILE A 109 4.38 -8.89 -8.03
N GLU A 110 4.69 -9.71 -7.02
CA GLU A 110 4.31 -9.46 -5.61
C GLU A 110 4.98 -8.18 -5.09
N ASN A 111 6.30 -8.04 -5.27
CA ASN A 111 7.05 -6.84 -4.86
C ASN A 111 6.63 -5.56 -5.61
N GLU A 112 6.16 -5.70 -6.85
CA GLU A 112 5.61 -4.58 -7.64
C GLU A 112 4.17 -4.21 -7.27
N ILE A 113 3.57 -4.90 -6.28
CA ILE A 113 2.20 -4.70 -5.80
C ILE A 113 1.19 -4.97 -6.93
N ILE A 114 1.48 -5.91 -7.83
CA ILE A 114 0.55 -6.35 -8.88
C ILE A 114 -0.34 -7.46 -8.32
N ILE A 115 0.23 -8.36 -7.53
CA ILE A 115 -0.49 -9.43 -6.82
C ILE A 115 -0.22 -9.33 -5.31
N GLY A 116 -1.07 -9.95 -4.49
CA GLY A 116 -0.87 -10.07 -3.05
C GLY A 116 -1.31 -11.42 -2.51
N LYS A 117 -0.65 -11.91 -1.46
CA LYS A 117 -1.03 -13.16 -0.80
C LYS A 117 -2.40 -13.02 -0.13
N VAL A 118 -3.27 -14.01 -0.32
CA VAL A 118 -4.59 -14.05 0.35
C VAL A 118 -4.45 -14.54 1.79
N THR A 119 -3.44 -15.36 2.07
CA THR A 119 -3.14 -15.86 3.42
C THR A 119 -1.64 -15.88 3.67
N THR A 120 -1.26 -15.68 4.93
CA THR A 120 0.12 -15.82 5.42
C THR A 120 0.42 -17.23 5.94
N LEU A 121 -0.61 -18.00 6.31
CA LEU A 121 -0.51 -19.37 6.80
C LEU A 121 -1.23 -20.31 5.85
N TYR A 122 -0.50 -21.28 5.30
CA TYR A 122 -1.04 -22.29 4.39
C TYR A 122 -0.33 -23.63 4.64
N MET A 123 -1.10 -24.70 4.87
CA MET A 123 -0.54 -26.02 5.11
C MET A 123 -0.03 -26.60 3.79
N ILE A 124 1.25 -26.95 3.76
CA ILE A 124 1.95 -27.43 2.57
C ILE A 124 2.64 -28.76 2.93
N SER A 125 2.39 -29.78 2.11
CA SER A 125 3.01 -31.11 2.17
C SER A 125 4.42 -31.12 1.58
N ASN A 126 4.62 -30.46 0.43
CA ASN A 126 5.88 -30.41 -0.30
C ASN A 126 6.30 -28.96 -0.59
N LEU A 127 7.42 -28.52 -0.02
CA LEU A 127 7.96 -27.17 -0.19
C LEU A 127 8.44 -26.89 -1.62
N ASN A 128 8.80 -27.92 -2.39
CA ASN A 128 9.31 -27.76 -3.76
C ASN A 128 8.18 -27.49 -4.77
N THR A 129 6.98 -28.02 -4.52
CA THR A 129 5.78 -27.82 -5.36
C THR A 129 4.73 -26.93 -4.70
N ALA A 130 5.14 -26.20 -3.66
CA ALA A 130 4.28 -25.37 -2.83
C ALA A 130 3.62 -24.23 -3.63
N LYS A 131 2.28 -24.26 -3.68
CA LYS A 131 1.46 -23.16 -4.21
C LYS A 131 0.54 -22.61 -3.13
N ILE A 132 0.40 -21.29 -3.09
CA ILE A 132 -0.49 -20.59 -2.16
C ILE A 132 -1.41 -19.63 -2.92
N PRO A 133 -2.57 -19.25 -2.35
CA PRO A 133 -3.47 -18.34 -3.03
C PRO A 133 -2.94 -16.92 -3.07
N TYR A 134 -2.90 -16.36 -4.27
CA TYR A 134 -2.61 -14.95 -4.55
C TYR A 134 -3.81 -14.30 -5.22
N LEU A 135 -4.05 -13.04 -4.88
CA LEU A 135 -5.10 -12.18 -5.42
C LEU A 135 -4.48 -11.10 -6.32
N LEU A 136 -5.11 -10.82 -7.45
CA LEU A 136 -4.78 -9.68 -8.29
C LEU A 136 -5.21 -8.37 -7.61
N GLN A 137 -4.30 -7.40 -7.51
CA GLN A 137 -4.61 -6.15 -6.81
C GLN A 137 -5.68 -5.35 -7.56
N PRO A 138 -6.62 -4.68 -6.86
CA PRO A 138 -7.76 -4.00 -7.49
C PRO A 138 -7.38 -2.96 -8.56
N TRP A 139 -6.25 -2.27 -8.38
CA TRP A 139 -5.78 -1.29 -9.35
C TRP A 139 -5.40 -1.93 -10.69
N VAL A 140 -4.89 -3.17 -10.69
CA VAL A 140 -4.54 -3.89 -11.91
C VAL A 140 -5.82 -4.33 -12.64
N VAL A 141 -6.80 -4.84 -11.89
CA VAL A 141 -8.11 -5.21 -12.43
C VAL A 141 -8.77 -4.01 -13.10
N ASN A 142 -8.78 -2.86 -12.45
CA ASN A 142 -9.35 -1.64 -13.01
C ASN A 142 -8.60 -1.18 -14.26
N GLU A 143 -7.26 -1.14 -14.24
CA GLU A 143 -6.47 -0.74 -15.41
C GLU A 143 -6.68 -1.67 -16.61
N LEU A 144 -6.81 -2.99 -16.40
CA LEU A 144 -7.09 -3.93 -17.48
C LEU A 144 -8.52 -3.80 -18.03
N LYS A 145 -9.52 -3.56 -17.17
CA LYS A 145 -10.91 -3.36 -17.58
C LYS A 145 -11.14 -2.03 -18.30
N GLU A 146 -10.50 -0.96 -17.83
CA GLU A 146 -10.66 0.38 -18.40
C GLU A 146 -9.91 0.57 -19.72
N LYS A 147 -8.92 -0.27 -20.01
CA LYS A 147 -8.05 -0.15 -21.20
C LYS A 147 -8.03 -1.43 -22.04
N PRO A 148 -8.97 -1.58 -22.99
CA PRO A 148 -9.03 -2.73 -23.89
C PRO A 148 -7.73 -2.98 -24.67
N ASP A 149 -7.01 -1.92 -25.05
CA ASP A 149 -5.72 -2.03 -25.75
C ASP A 149 -4.63 -2.71 -24.89
N LEU A 150 -4.68 -2.49 -23.58
CA LEU A 150 -3.76 -3.13 -22.65
C LEU A 150 -4.10 -4.61 -22.48
N LEU A 151 -5.37 -4.93 -22.33
CA LEU A 151 -5.84 -6.33 -22.26
C LEU A 151 -5.49 -7.09 -23.54
N THR A 152 -5.73 -6.49 -24.71
CA THR A 152 -5.39 -7.09 -26.00
C THR A 152 -3.89 -7.35 -26.12
N PHE A 153 -3.04 -6.43 -25.64
CA PHE A 153 -1.59 -6.63 -25.56
C PHE A 153 -1.21 -7.80 -24.65
N PHE A 154 -1.89 -7.96 -23.52
CA PHE A 154 -1.66 -9.08 -22.61
C PHE A 154 -2.02 -10.40 -23.30
N GLU A 155 -3.22 -10.49 -23.88
CA GLU A 155 -3.69 -11.68 -24.59
C GLU A 155 -2.78 -12.04 -25.76
N SER A 156 -2.36 -11.07 -26.57
CA SER A 156 -1.48 -11.33 -27.72
C SER A 156 -0.11 -11.84 -27.27
N SER A 157 0.46 -11.22 -26.23
CA SER A 157 1.77 -11.60 -25.68
C SER A 157 1.74 -13.00 -25.06
N ALA A 158 0.65 -13.34 -24.35
CA ALA A 158 0.46 -14.67 -23.79
C ALA A 158 0.28 -15.73 -24.89
N LYS A 159 -0.56 -15.44 -25.90
CA LYS A 159 -0.77 -16.32 -27.05
C LYS A 159 0.54 -16.60 -27.79
N GLU A 160 1.38 -15.58 -27.98
CA GLU A 160 2.70 -15.75 -28.61
C GLU A 160 3.65 -16.58 -27.74
N PHE A 161 3.70 -16.31 -26.43
CA PHE A 161 4.58 -17.01 -25.51
C PHE A 161 4.30 -18.52 -25.45
N ILE A 162 3.03 -18.91 -25.45
CA ILE A 162 2.55 -20.29 -25.34
C ILE A 162 2.74 -21.09 -26.65
N LYS A 163 3.06 -20.44 -27.79
CA LYS A 163 3.40 -21.16 -29.04
C LYS A 163 4.62 -22.07 -28.89
N ASN A 164 5.52 -21.74 -27.98
CA ASN A 164 6.66 -22.59 -27.65
C ASN A 164 6.22 -23.65 -26.64
N GLU A 165 6.38 -24.93 -26.98
CA GLU A 165 5.97 -26.05 -26.13
C GLU A 165 6.65 -26.03 -24.74
N ASN A 166 7.91 -25.59 -24.65
CA ASN A 166 8.59 -25.47 -23.34
C ASN A 166 7.92 -24.40 -22.46
N ASN A 167 7.52 -23.28 -23.05
CA ASN A 167 6.84 -22.20 -22.33
C ASN A 167 5.41 -22.60 -21.95
N LYS A 168 4.72 -23.32 -22.83
CA LYS A 168 3.40 -23.90 -22.54
C LYS A 168 3.46 -24.87 -21.37
N GLN A 169 4.48 -25.74 -21.36
CA GLN A 169 4.71 -26.67 -20.26
C GLN A 169 5.01 -25.91 -18.95
N LEU A 170 5.84 -24.86 -18.99
CA LEU A 170 6.10 -24.00 -17.84
C LEU A 170 4.81 -23.38 -17.29
N VAL A 171 3.97 -22.80 -18.16
CA VAL A 171 2.68 -22.22 -17.77
C VAL A 171 1.78 -23.28 -17.15
N TYR A 172 1.71 -24.48 -17.74
CA TYR A 172 0.94 -25.58 -17.20
C TYR A 172 1.43 -25.98 -15.80
N ASP A 173 2.72 -26.24 -15.64
CA ASP A 173 3.30 -26.68 -14.37
C ASP A 173 3.13 -25.63 -13.26
N SER A 174 3.26 -24.34 -13.60
CA SER A 174 3.15 -23.25 -12.62
C SER A 174 1.70 -22.86 -12.30
N LEU A 175 0.81 -22.78 -13.29
CA LEU A 175 -0.52 -22.16 -13.13
C LEU A 175 -1.68 -23.14 -13.10
N ILE A 176 -1.56 -24.28 -13.78
CA ILE A 176 -2.68 -25.21 -14.02
C ILE A 176 -2.53 -26.47 -13.20
N ARG A 177 -1.31 -27.01 -13.13
CA ARG A 177 -1.03 -28.26 -12.42
C ARG A 177 -1.47 -28.14 -10.96
N PRO A 178 -2.35 -29.05 -10.48
CA PRO A 178 -2.74 -29.03 -9.08
C PRO A 178 -1.49 -29.25 -8.21
N PRO A 179 -1.36 -28.54 -7.08
CA PRO A 179 -0.30 -28.85 -6.13
C PRO A 179 -0.50 -30.26 -5.57
N ASP A 180 0.60 -30.91 -5.19
CA ASP A 180 0.56 -32.25 -4.61
C ASP A 180 0.01 -32.18 -3.19
N TYR A 181 -1.32 -32.12 -3.03
CA TYR A 181 -1.97 -32.42 -1.77
C TYR A 181 -1.98 -33.94 -1.56
N PHE A 182 -1.96 -34.36 -0.29
CA PHE A 182 -1.97 -35.76 0.15
C PHE A 182 -2.79 -36.70 -0.75
#